data_AF-A0A0K8WMF3-F1
#
_entry.id   AF-A0A0K8WMF3-F1
#
_cell.length_a   1.000
_cell.length_b   1.000
_cell.length_c   1.000
_cell.angle_alpha   90.00
_cell.angle_beta   90.00
_cell.angle_gamma   90.00
#
_symmetry.space_group_name_H-M   'P 1'
#
loop_
_entity.id
_entity.type
_entity.pdbx_description
1 polymer ?
#
loop_
_entity_poly.entity_id
_entity_poly.type
_entity_poly.pdbx_seq_one_letter_code
_entity_poly.pdbx_strand_id
1 'polypeptide(L)'
;MDLARLFLVIISGVAAASWVAVVVEAQPAATFKCSSEGKTCHSLVDYSSPNETTLDHIQKLFNLKHVLDIVGANALPSTTRGNHTVKIGEIIKIPFQCKCSNGTGLSNKTPLYTILKDDTLSHIAMEVFSRLVTYQQIQTLNNISDPTKIQPGQKVWIPLPCSCDQVDGADAVHYGHLVANGSSFQQIAQQYGTTQDTLLALNNISDPKSLQAGQIIDVPLKACSSSALRNTSLDYPLLVANGTATYTANGCVKCSCDSAAINATLLCEPSQVKPYKWHTCPSMLCGNSTIGNITSTASCTRTICGYIGYSNQTIFANLVNESTCPAPTGSSAGSGASRINSLQGWGWNKLFMALHFIFFCVYLL
;
A
#
# COMPACT_ATOMS: atom_id res chain seq x y z
N MET A 1 34.92 -21.97 38.86
CA MET A 1 35.10 -22.96 39.92
C MET A 1 33.87 -22.91 40.82
N ASP A 2 32.71 -23.38 40.35
CA ASP A 2 32.35 -24.78 40.03
C ASP A 2 32.21 -25.63 41.31
N LEU A 3 31.23 -26.52 41.44
CA LEU A 3 29.93 -26.68 40.76
C LEU A 3 29.11 -27.67 41.62
N ALA A 4 27.78 -27.59 41.57
CA ALA A 4 26.82 -28.69 41.78
C ALA A 4 26.88 -29.58 43.06
N ARG A 5 25.72 -29.68 43.73
CA ARG A 5 24.87 -30.90 43.87
C ARG A 5 23.71 -30.56 44.82
N LEU A 6 22.49 -30.39 44.31
CA LEU A 6 21.53 -31.48 44.01
C LEU A 6 21.13 -32.28 45.26
N PHE A 7 20.00 -31.91 45.88
CA PHE A 7 19.07 -32.88 46.46
C PHE A 7 17.62 -32.38 46.32
N LEU A 8 16.74 -33.31 45.97
CA LEU A 8 15.33 -33.10 45.64
C LEU A 8 14.48 -33.66 46.78
N VAL A 9 13.60 -32.86 47.39
CA VAL A 9 12.56 -33.35 48.31
C VAL A 9 11.25 -32.58 48.06
N ILE A 10 10.15 -33.34 47.95
CA ILE A 10 8.76 -32.93 47.71
C ILE A 10 7.92 -33.83 48.66
N ILE A 11 6.73 -33.51 49.17
CA ILE A 11 5.67 -32.55 48.79
C ILE A 11 5.19 -31.86 50.11
N SER A 12 4.82 -30.58 50.17
CA SER A 12 3.41 -30.17 49.98
C SER A 12 3.12 -28.68 50.24
N GLY A 13 2.26 -28.10 49.39
CA GLY A 13 1.22 -27.18 49.89
C GLY A 13 1.48 -25.68 50.00
N VAL A 14 2.13 -25.03 49.02
CA VAL A 14 1.93 -23.56 48.78
C VAL A 14 1.79 -23.31 47.29
N ALA A 15 0.89 -22.40 46.90
CA ALA A 15 0.54 -22.15 45.51
C ALA A 15 1.74 -21.69 44.66
N ALA A 16 2.11 -22.51 43.67
CA ALA A 16 3.01 -22.08 42.62
C ALA A 16 2.28 -21.07 41.73
N ALA A 17 2.54 -19.78 41.95
CA ALA A 17 2.29 -18.77 40.94
C ALA A 17 3.24 -19.06 39.77
N SER A 18 2.75 -19.83 38.78
CA SER A 18 3.46 -20.06 37.52
C SER A 18 3.58 -18.74 36.80
N TRP A 19 4.72 -18.07 37.00
CA TRP A 19 5.18 -17.01 36.12
C TRP A 19 5.44 -17.62 34.76
N VAL A 20 4.38 -17.70 33.93
CA VAL A 20 4.54 -17.86 32.50
C VAL A 20 5.26 -16.60 32.04
N ALA A 21 6.58 -16.70 31.92
CA ALA A 21 7.34 -15.75 31.14
C ALA A 21 6.79 -15.84 29.72
N VAL A 22 5.91 -14.89 29.37
CA VAL A 22 5.48 -14.70 27.99
C VAL A 22 6.73 -14.27 27.26
N VAL A 23 7.38 -15.25 26.61
CA VAL A 23 8.42 -14.97 25.62
C VAL A 23 7.68 -14.27 24.49
N VAL A 24 7.70 -12.94 24.53
CA VAL A 24 7.25 -12.11 23.41
C VAL A 24 8.28 -12.35 22.31
N GLU A 25 8.00 -13.34 21.48
CA GLU A 25 8.83 -13.68 20.34
C GLU A 25 8.98 -12.43 19.48
N ALA A 26 10.24 -12.07 19.18
CA ALA A 26 10.53 -10.87 18.43
C ALA A 26 10.02 -11.07 16.99
N GLN A 27 8.96 -10.35 16.63
CA GLN A 27 8.34 -10.49 15.32
C GLN A 27 9.35 -10.21 14.21
N PRO A 28 9.33 -11.00 13.12
CA PRO A 28 10.24 -10.81 12.00
C PRO A 28 10.03 -9.42 11.40
N ALA A 29 11.13 -8.82 10.95
CA ALA A 29 11.11 -7.51 10.32
C ALA A 29 10.30 -7.57 9.02
N ALA A 30 9.17 -6.85 8.98
CA ALA A 30 8.38 -6.71 7.77
C ALA A 30 9.25 -6.11 6.65
N THR A 31 9.41 -6.89 5.58
CA THR A 31 10.32 -6.59 4.47
C THR A 31 9.59 -6.88 3.18
N PHE A 32 9.12 -5.83 2.52
CA PHE A 32 8.30 -5.97 1.31
C PHE A 32 9.21 -5.98 0.09
N LYS A 33 9.02 -6.99 -0.76
CA LYS A 33 9.78 -7.15 -2.00
C LYS A 33 9.41 -6.03 -2.97
N CYS A 34 10.41 -5.35 -3.52
CA CYS A 34 10.21 -4.46 -4.65
C CYS A 34 11.36 -4.59 -5.65
N SER A 35 11.02 -5.06 -6.85
CA SER A 35 11.93 -5.27 -7.98
C SER A 35 12.06 -4.04 -8.89
N SER A 36 11.14 -3.08 -8.78
CA SER A 36 11.15 -1.81 -9.53
C SER A 36 12.21 -0.81 -9.02
N GLU A 37 13.51 -1.13 -9.13
CA GLU A 37 14.62 -0.32 -8.61
C GLU A 37 14.50 1.18 -8.96
N GLY A 38 14.61 2.05 -7.95
CA GLY A 38 14.51 3.50 -8.09
C GLY A 38 13.10 4.06 -8.25
N LYS A 39 12.09 3.24 -8.55
CA LYS A 39 10.68 3.66 -8.67
C LYS A 39 10.16 4.22 -7.35
N THR A 40 9.35 5.27 -7.44
CA THR A 40 8.59 5.85 -6.32
C THR A 40 7.09 5.72 -6.58
N CYS A 41 6.32 5.53 -5.52
CA CYS A 41 4.86 5.40 -5.58
C CYS A 41 4.24 5.79 -4.23
N HIS A 42 2.91 5.86 -4.19
CA HIS A 42 2.17 5.96 -2.94
C HIS A 42 1.92 4.57 -2.33
N SER A 43 2.13 4.45 -1.03
CA SER A 43 1.82 3.26 -0.24
C SER A 43 1.10 3.65 1.05
N LEU A 44 0.45 2.67 1.68
CA LEU A 44 -0.24 2.83 2.95
C LEU A 44 0.41 1.94 4.03
N VAL A 45 0.24 2.30 5.30
CA VAL A 45 0.50 1.40 6.44
C VAL A 45 -0.53 1.66 7.52
N ASP A 46 -0.95 0.64 8.25
CA ASP A 46 -1.75 0.82 9.46
C ASP A 46 -0.92 1.48 10.56
N TYR A 47 -1.53 2.36 11.33
CA TYR A 47 -0.98 2.84 12.60
C TYR A 47 -2.04 2.73 13.67
N SER A 48 -1.69 2.12 14.80
CA SER A 48 -2.53 2.05 15.99
C SER A 48 -1.82 2.75 17.13
N SER A 49 -2.38 3.83 17.65
CA SER A 49 -1.73 4.56 18.75
C SER A 49 -1.92 3.81 20.07
N PRO A 50 -0.85 3.63 20.89
CA PRO A 50 -0.98 2.98 22.19
C PRO A 50 -1.79 3.82 23.20
N ASN A 51 -1.90 5.13 22.96
CA ASN A 51 -2.63 6.08 23.80
C ASN A 51 -3.68 6.83 22.96
N GLU A 52 -4.70 7.40 23.62
CA GLU A 52 -5.62 8.31 22.94
C GLU A 52 -4.85 9.54 22.43
N THR A 53 -5.11 9.94 21.18
CA THR A 53 -4.32 10.96 20.47
C THR A 53 -5.18 11.74 19.48
N THR A 54 -4.59 12.54 18.61
CA THR A 54 -5.30 13.28 17.55
C THR A 54 -4.65 13.12 16.18
N LEU A 55 -5.41 13.39 15.11
CA LEU A 55 -4.88 13.39 13.75
C LEU A 55 -3.72 14.39 13.55
N ASP A 56 -3.69 15.52 14.27
CA ASP A 56 -2.56 16.47 14.27
C ASP A 56 -1.29 15.85 14.88
N HIS A 57 -1.42 15.02 15.91
CA HIS A 57 -0.27 14.31 16.49
C HIS A 57 0.27 13.30 15.47
N ILE A 58 -0.61 12.47 14.90
CA ILE A 58 -0.25 11.44 13.92
C ILE A 58 0.38 12.08 12.66
N GLN A 59 -0.20 13.17 12.15
CA GLN A 59 0.32 13.96 11.03
C GLN A 59 1.76 14.44 11.28
N LYS A 60 2.06 14.91 12.50
CA LYS A 60 3.41 15.35 12.89
C LYS A 60 4.36 14.17 13.04
N LEU A 61 3.93 13.09 13.70
CA LEU A 61 4.72 11.88 13.94
C LEU A 61 5.19 11.24 12.63
N PHE A 62 4.30 11.15 11.64
CA PHE A 62 4.60 10.62 10.30
C PHE A 62 5.12 11.67 9.30
N ASN A 63 5.36 12.92 9.76
CA ASN A 63 5.78 14.06 8.93
C ASN A 63 4.94 14.26 7.65
N LEU A 64 3.66 13.92 7.69
CA LEU A 64 2.74 14.17 6.59
C LEU A 64 2.57 15.67 6.40
N LYS A 65 2.30 16.12 5.17
CA LYS A 65 2.20 17.56 4.89
C LYS A 65 0.90 18.12 5.40
N HIS A 66 -0.19 17.37 5.28
CA HIS A 66 -1.54 17.85 5.58
C HIS A 66 -2.37 16.76 6.28
N VAL A 67 -3.20 17.16 7.25
CA VAL A 67 -4.14 16.23 7.92
C VAL A 67 -5.11 15.59 6.92
N LEU A 68 -5.45 16.30 5.83
CA LEU A 68 -6.31 15.75 4.78
C LEU A 68 -5.71 14.55 4.04
N ASP A 69 -4.38 14.36 4.08
CA ASP A 69 -3.74 13.15 3.58
C ASP A 69 -4.26 11.93 4.36
N ILE A 70 -4.36 12.02 5.70
CA ILE A 70 -4.92 10.98 6.57
C ILE A 70 -6.44 10.87 6.39
N VAL A 71 -7.17 11.99 6.34
CA VAL A 71 -8.64 12.01 6.17
C VAL A 71 -9.04 11.27 4.89
N GLY A 72 -8.33 11.51 3.78
CA GLY A 72 -8.54 10.80 2.53
C GLY A 72 -8.23 9.31 2.63
N ALA A 73 -7.05 8.95 3.16
CA ALA A 73 -6.61 7.55 3.28
C ALA A 73 -7.54 6.68 4.15
N ASN A 74 -8.36 7.30 5.01
CA ASN A 74 -9.29 6.62 5.92
C ASN A 74 -10.77 6.85 5.56
N ALA A 75 -11.06 7.43 4.39
CA ALA A 75 -12.42 7.79 3.94
C ALA A 75 -13.25 8.60 4.98
N LEU A 76 -12.56 9.39 5.81
CA LEU A 76 -13.20 10.23 6.81
C LEU A 76 -13.88 11.45 6.13
N PRO A 77 -14.92 12.05 6.75
CA PRO A 77 -15.57 13.24 6.21
C PRO A 77 -14.58 14.37 5.92
N SER A 78 -14.75 15.09 4.81
CA SER A 78 -13.87 16.22 4.41
C SER A 78 -13.88 17.39 5.41
N THR A 79 -14.87 17.43 6.30
CA THR A 79 -14.96 18.38 7.41
C THR A 79 -14.04 18.06 8.58
N THR A 80 -13.54 16.81 8.68
CA THR A 80 -12.66 16.33 9.76
C THR A 80 -11.37 17.15 9.83
N ARG A 81 -10.96 17.50 11.05
CA ARG A 81 -9.82 18.38 11.35
C ARG A 81 -8.77 17.67 12.20
N GLY A 82 -7.61 18.30 12.34
CA GLY A 82 -6.47 17.76 13.08
C GLY A 82 -6.73 17.48 14.57
N ASN A 83 -7.67 18.21 15.19
CA ASN A 83 -8.10 17.97 16.56
C ASN A 83 -9.08 16.79 16.73
N HIS A 84 -9.38 16.04 15.66
CA HIS A 84 -10.18 14.81 15.76
C HIS A 84 -9.43 13.77 16.60
N THR A 85 -10.08 13.33 17.68
CA THR A 85 -9.57 12.31 18.60
C THR A 85 -9.54 10.94 17.93
N VAL A 86 -8.40 10.28 18.02
CA VAL A 86 -8.18 8.88 17.63
C VAL A 86 -8.07 8.05 18.91
N LYS A 87 -8.90 7.02 19.03
CA LYS A 87 -8.98 6.20 20.25
C LYS A 87 -7.84 5.19 20.34
N ILE A 88 -7.59 4.71 21.56
CA ILE A 88 -6.67 3.58 21.81
C ILE A 88 -7.11 2.37 20.98
N GLY A 89 -6.18 1.78 20.23
CA GLY A 89 -6.45 0.61 19.38
C GLY A 89 -7.15 0.92 18.05
N GLU A 90 -7.55 2.18 17.80
CA GLU A 90 -8.10 2.59 16.51
C GLU A 90 -7.02 2.51 15.43
N ILE A 91 -7.39 1.98 14.24
CA ILE A 91 -6.45 1.79 13.12
C ILE A 91 -6.59 2.94 12.14
N ILE A 92 -5.54 3.74 12.01
CA ILE A 92 -5.44 4.84 11.07
C ILE A 92 -4.46 4.48 9.95
N LYS A 93 -4.93 4.45 8.70
CA LYS A 93 -4.10 4.29 7.50
C LYS A 93 -3.27 5.55 7.28
N ILE A 94 -1.96 5.38 7.22
CA ILE A 94 -0.99 6.44 6.99
C ILE A 94 -0.50 6.35 5.53
N PRO A 95 -0.77 7.36 4.68
CA PRO A 95 -0.20 7.41 3.35
C PRO A 95 1.22 7.96 3.38
N PHE A 96 2.13 7.34 2.63
CA PHE A 96 3.50 7.83 2.47
C PHE A 96 4.04 7.55 1.06
N GLN A 97 5.16 8.22 0.73
CA GLN A 97 5.91 7.95 -0.50
C GLN A 97 6.82 6.74 -0.26
N CYS A 98 6.66 5.70 -1.05
CA CYS A 98 7.59 4.58 -1.12
C CYS A 98 8.72 4.90 -2.10
N LYS A 99 9.90 4.31 -1.87
CA LYS A 99 10.97 4.19 -2.86
C LYS A 99 11.54 2.78 -2.82
N CYS A 100 11.60 2.15 -3.99
CA CYS A 100 12.20 0.84 -4.14
C CYS A 100 13.71 0.94 -4.31
N SER A 101 14.45 0.15 -3.54
CA SER A 101 15.89 -0.02 -3.71
C SER A 101 16.43 -1.32 -3.09
N ASN A 102 17.43 -1.91 -3.73
CA ASN A 102 18.09 -3.16 -3.32
C ASN A 102 17.11 -4.33 -3.13
N GLY A 103 16.12 -4.45 -4.02
CA GLY A 103 15.12 -5.53 -3.99
C GLY A 103 14.00 -5.38 -2.95
N THR A 104 13.98 -4.27 -2.19
CA THR A 104 12.96 -3.96 -1.17
C THR A 104 12.34 -2.59 -1.41
N GLY A 105 11.12 -2.35 -0.94
CA GLY A 105 10.55 -1.00 -0.88
C GLY A 105 10.52 -0.49 0.55
N LEU A 106 10.99 0.75 0.73
CA LEU A 106 10.98 1.46 2.01
C LEU A 106 10.47 2.89 1.83
N SER A 107 9.96 3.49 2.91
CA SER A 107 9.52 4.88 2.91
C SER A 107 10.62 5.85 2.44
N ASN A 108 10.30 6.83 1.60
CA ASN A 108 11.27 7.65 0.90
C ASN A 108 11.87 8.75 1.81
N LYS A 109 12.69 8.33 2.78
CA LYS A 109 13.38 9.16 3.79
C LYS A 109 12.45 9.96 4.73
N THR A 110 11.19 9.55 4.84
CA THR A 110 10.20 10.09 5.78
C THR A 110 9.34 8.95 6.36
N PRO A 111 8.97 8.96 7.66
CA PRO A 111 9.22 10.02 8.62
C PRO A 111 10.66 10.08 9.14
N LEU A 112 11.04 11.26 9.62
CA LEU A 112 12.23 11.58 10.39
C LEU A 112 11.81 11.84 11.84
N TYR A 113 11.87 10.81 12.67
CA TYR A 113 11.62 10.93 14.10
C TYR A 113 12.77 11.71 14.76
N THR A 114 12.43 12.58 15.71
CA THR A 114 13.42 13.31 16.52
C THR A 114 13.47 12.66 17.90
N ILE A 115 14.61 12.04 18.22
CA ILE A 115 14.83 11.28 19.45
C ILE A 115 14.60 12.19 20.66
N LEU A 116 13.79 11.73 21.60
CA LEU A 116 13.46 12.45 22.83
C LEU A 116 14.44 12.08 23.95
N LYS A 117 14.24 12.67 25.13
CA LYS A 117 14.98 12.27 26.33
C LYS A 117 14.56 10.85 26.73
N ASP A 118 15.53 10.03 27.13
CA ASP A 118 15.35 8.66 27.63
C ASP A 118 14.80 7.65 26.62
N ASP A 119 14.75 8.01 25.32
CA ASP A 119 14.36 7.13 24.22
C ASP A 119 15.35 5.96 24.01
N THR A 120 14.82 4.83 23.52
CA THR A 120 15.62 3.75 22.95
C THR A 120 15.10 3.40 21.57
N LEU A 121 15.95 2.89 20.67
CA LEU A 121 15.47 2.42 19.36
C LEU A 121 14.40 1.31 19.48
N SER A 122 14.40 0.56 20.58
CA SER A 122 13.38 -0.46 20.88
C SER A 122 12.03 0.17 21.25
N HIS A 123 12.01 1.17 22.13
CA HIS A 123 10.80 1.94 22.47
C HIS A 123 10.21 2.63 21.23
N ILE A 124 11.07 3.29 20.42
CA ILE A 124 10.65 3.96 19.19
C ILE A 124 10.02 2.96 18.21
N ALA A 125 10.63 1.79 18.01
CA ALA A 125 10.11 0.75 17.13
C ALA A 125 8.80 0.12 17.65
N MET A 126 8.76 -0.29 18.92
CA MET A 126 7.68 -1.12 19.46
C MET A 126 6.45 -0.32 19.89
N GLU A 127 6.63 0.89 20.44
CA GLU A 127 5.55 1.67 21.06
C GLU A 127 5.23 2.94 20.26
N VAL A 128 6.25 3.74 19.89
CA VAL A 128 6.02 5.01 19.18
C VAL A 128 5.52 4.77 17.75
N PHE A 129 6.15 3.83 17.03
CA PHE A 129 5.75 3.38 15.70
C PHE A 129 5.09 2.00 15.72
N SER A 130 4.52 1.58 16.86
CA SER A 130 3.59 0.44 16.97
C SER A 130 4.00 -0.83 16.22
N ARG A 131 5.29 -1.19 16.29
CA ARG A 131 5.91 -2.38 15.67
C ARG A 131 5.96 -2.38 14.14
N LEU A 132 5.74 -1.23 13.49
CA LEU A 132 5.82 -1.07 12.02
C LEU A 132 7.23 -1.29 11.44
N VAL A 133 8.25 -1.14 12.28
CA VAL A 133 9.65 -1.41 11.98
C VAL A 133 10.30 -2.06 13.20
N THR A 134 11.45 -2.71 13.01
CA THR A 134 12.28 -3.20 14.12
C THR A 134 13.36 -2.19 14.48
N TYR A 135 13.89 -2.28 15.72
CA TYR A 135 15.02 -1.43 16.12
C TYR A 135 16.26 -1.68 15.26
N GLN A 136 16.45 -2.92 14.77
CA GLN A 136 17.55 -3.29 13.88
C GLN A 136 17.40 -2.62 12.50
N GLN A 137 16.18 -2.52 11.96
CA GLN A 137 15.92 -1.76 10.73
C GLN A 137 16.25 -0.28 10.93
N ILE A 138 15.78 0.35 12.02
CA ILE A 138 16.13 1.75 12.33
C ILE A 138 17.65 1.90 12.48
N GLN A 139 18.31 1.03 13.24
CA GLN A 139 19.74 1.10 13.51
C GLN A 139 20.57 1.02 12.21
N THR A 140 20.37 -0.04 11.43
CA THR A 140 21.18 -0.32 10.23
C THR A 140 20.95 0.71 9.13
N LEU A 141 19.70 1.09 8.85
CA LEU A 141 19.36 2.01 7.77
C LEU A 141 19.64 3.49 8.09
N ASN A 142 19.97 3.81 9.34
CA ASN A 142 20.49 5.10 9.77
C ASN A 142 22.00 5.09 10.09
N ASN A 143 22.72 3.99 9.79
CA ASN A 143 24.14 3.82 10.08
C ASN A 143 24.53 4.02 11.56
N ILE A 144 23.65 3.65 12.50
CA ILE A 144 23.88 3.81 13.94
C ILE A 144 24.77 2.66 14.43
N SER A 145 26.05 2.93 14.66
CA SER A 145 27.03 1.91 15.06
C SER A 145 26.74 1.31 16.45
N ASP A 146 26.23 2.11 17.38
CA ASP A 146 25.88 1.69 18.74
C ASP A 146 24.48 2.22 19.10
N PRO A 147 23.47 1.33 19.26
CA PRO A 147 22.09 1.74 19.51
C PRO A 147 21.87 2.30 20.92
N THR A 148 22.84 2.15 21.83
CA THR A 148 22.80 2.69 23.21
C THR A 148 23.31 4.13 23.32
N LYS A 149 23.96 4.65 22.26
CA LYS A 149 24.60 5.98 22.26
C LYS A 149 23.82 7.06 21.49
N ILE A 150 22.57 6.79 21.12
CA ILE A 150 21.67 7.79 20.52
C ILE A 150 21.48 9.00 21.44
N GLN A 151 21.25 10.18 20.87
CA GLN A 151 21.17 11.44 21.61
C GLN A 151 19.84 12.16 21.41
N PRO A 152 19.27 12.81 22.46
CA PRO A 152 18.10 13.66 22.30
C PRO A 152 18.33 14.76 21.25
N GLY A 153 17.35 15.01 20.39
CA GLY A 153 17.43 15.93 19.25
C GLY A 153 18.05 15.32 17.99
N GLN A 154 18.67 14.14 18.05
CA GLN A 154 19.09 13.39 16.87
C GLN A 154 17.87 13.03 16.02
N LYS A 155 17.99 13.13 14.70
CA LYS A 155 16.94 12.68 13.76
C LYS A 155 17.28 11.30 13.20
N VAL A 156 16.29 10.41 13.18
CA VAL A 156 16.38 9.07 12.58
C VAL A 156 15.22 8.86 11.61
N TRP A 157 15.53 8.34 10.44
CA TRP A 157 14.54 7.90 9.46
C TRP A 157 13.90 6.59 9.92
N ILE A 158 12.58 6.53 9.83
CA ILE A 158 11.78 5.35 10.14
C ILE A 158 11.43 4.64 8.82
N PRO A 159 12.08 3.49 8.52
CA PRO A 159 12.00 2.84 7.21
C PRO A 159 10.76 1.94 7.10
N LEU A 160 9.57 2.55 7.02
CA LEU A 160 8.30 1.83 6.88
C LEU A 160 8.34 0.94 5.61
N PRO A 161 7.91 -0.34 5.68
CA PRO A 161 7.92 -1.26 4.55
C PRO A 161 6.85 -0.89 3.52
N CYS A 162 7.17 -1.05 2.23
CA CYS A 162 6.26 -0.78 1.12
C CYS A 162 6.71 -1.46 -0.17
N SER A 163 5.94 -1.36 -1.25
CA SER A 163 6.40 -1.72 -2.59
C SER A 163 5.69 -0.88 -3.66
N CYS A 164 6.29 -0.84 -4.84
CA CYS A 164 5.78 -0.18 -6.04
C CYS A 164 5.65 -1.14 -7.23
N ASP A 165 5.76 -2.44 -6.99
CA ASP A 165 5.62 -3.47 -8.02
C ASP A 165 4.15 -3.63 -8.45
N GLN A 166 3.94 -4.31 -9.56
CA GLN A 166 2.62 -4.76 -9.97
C GLN A 166 2.34 -6.15 -9.37
N VAL A 167 1.09 -6.42 -9.04
CA VAL A 167 0.65 -7.72 -8.52
C VAL A 167 -0.31 -8.33 -9.52
N ASP A 168 -0.02 -9.58 -9.92
CA ASP A 168 -0.76 -10.33 -10.93
C ASP A 168 -0.97 -9.56 -12.27
N GLY A 169 -0.01 -8.69 -12.61
CA GLY A 169 -0.02 -7.86 -13.83
C GLY A 169 -0.82 -6.56 -13.74
N ALA A 170 -1.34 -6.21 -12.56
CA ALA A 170 -2.09 -4.97 -12.32
C ALA A 170 -1.36 -4.02 -11.37
N ASP A 171 -1.62 -2.70 -11.52
CA ASP A 171 -1.17 -1.70 -10.55
C ASP A 171 -1.92 -1.88 -9.22
N ALA A 172 -1.17 -1.90 -8.12
CA ALA A 172 -1.69 -1.99 -6.76
C ALA A 172 -1.09 -0.89 -5.88
N VAL A 173 -1.83 -0.50 -4.84
CA VAL A 173 -1.26 0.26 -3.72
C VAL A 173 -0.91 -0.76 -2.63
N HIS A 174 0.39 -0.97 -2.42
CA HIS A 174 0.88 -1.81 -1.34
C HIS A 174 0.56 -1.17 0.02
N TYR A 175 0.04 -2.01 0.92
CA TYR A 175 -0.49 -1.59 2.20
C TYR A 175 0.06 -2.51 3.30
N GLY A 176 0.84 -1.93 4.20
CA GLY A 176 1.32 -2.63 5.38
C GLY A 176 0.20 -2.78 6.40
N HIS A 177 -0.45 -3.94 6.39
CA HIS A 177 -1.59 -4.25 7.24
C HIS A 177 -1.14 -4.84 8.58
N LEU A 178 -1.64 -4.29 9.68
CA LEU A 178 -1.45 -4.81 11.03
C LEU A 178 -2.44 -5.95 11.30
N VAL A 179 -1.93 -7.17 11.38
CA VAL A 179 -2.73 -8.39 11.57
C VAL A 179 -3.43 -8.35 12.95
N ALA A 180 -4.76 -8.31 12.94
CA ALA A 180 -5.54 -8.36 14.16
C ALA A 180 -5.52 -9.76 14.82
N ASN A 181 -5.82 -9.82 16.12
CA ASN A 181 -5.85 -11.09 16.84
C ASN A 181 -6.94 -12.02 16.28
N GLY A 182 -6.57 -13.28 16.00
CA GLY A 182 -7.47 -14.29 15.42
C GLY A 182 -7.71 -14.17 13.91
N SER A 183 -7.06 -13.25 13.20
CA SER A 183 -7.17 -13.14 11.73
C SER A 183 -6.52 -14.32 11.00
N SER A 184 -7.03 -14.63 9.82
CA SER A 184 -6.41 -15.56 8.86
C SER A 184 -6.16 -14.89 7.50
N PHE A 185 -5.22 -15.42 6.71
CA PHE A 185 -4.98 -14.95 5.35
C PHE A 185 -6.24 -14.98 4.48
N GLN A 186 -7.10 -16.00 4.63
CA GLN A 186 -8.36 -16.09 3.89
C GLN A 186 -9.30 -14.91 4.20
N GLN A 187 -9.43 -14.53 5.48
CA GLN A 187 -10.27 -13.40 5.91
C GLN A 187 -9.71 -12.07 5.39
N ILE A 188 -8.40 -11.86 5.53
CA ILE A 188 -7.71 -10.65 5.05
C ILE A 188 -7.81 -10.55 3.52
N ALA A 189 -7.59 -11.65 2.79
CA ALA A 189 -7.72 -11.70 1.35
C ALA A 189 -9.14 -11.34 0.89
N GLN A 190 -10.16 -11.90 1.53
CA GLN A 190 -11.56 -11.58 1.26
C GLN A 190 -11.88 -10.10 1.55
N GLN A 191 -11.41 -9.56 2.68
CA GLN A 191 -11.63 -8.18 3.09
C GLN A 191 -11.06 -7.17 2.08
N TYR A 192 -9.89 -7.44 1.52
CA TYR A 192 -9.20 -6.54 0.59
C TYR A 192 -9.33 -6.91 -0.90
N GLY A 193 -10.12 -7.95 -1.21
CA GLY A 193 -10.46 -8.33 -2.58
C GLY A 193 -9.31 -8.95 -3.38
N THR A 194 -8.41 -9.66 -2.70
CA THR A 194 -7.27 -10.42 -3.24
C THR A 194 -7.40 -11.93 -2.93
N THR A 195 -6.38 -12.74 -3.18
CA THR A 195 -6.37 -14.18 -2.84
C THR A 195 -5.42 -14.50 -1.69
N GLN A 196 -5.66 -15.60 -0.97
CA GLN A 196 -4.73 -16.10 0.04
C GLN A 196 -3.35 -16.40 -0.58
N ASP A 197 -3.31 -17.03 -1.75
CA ASP A 197 -2.06 -17.40 -2.41
C ASP A 197 -1.24 -16.17 -2.81
N THR A 198 -1.90 -15.10 -3.29
CA THR A 198 -1.27 -13.80 -3.55
C THR A 198 -0.65 -13.21 -2.27
N LEU A 199 -1.36 -13.25 -1.13
CA LEU A 199 -0.82 -12.76 0.16
C LEU A 199 0.36 -13.60 0.65
N LEU A 200 0.28 -14.92 0.58
CA LEU A 200 1.35 -15.85 0.97
C LEU A 200 2.61 -15.62 0.12
N ALA A 201 2.45 -15.47 -1.19
CA ALA A 201 3.54 -15.23 -2.12
C ALA A 201 4.22 -13.86 -1.89
N LEU A 202 3.45 -12.78 -1.70
CA LEU A 202 4.01 -11.45 -1.42
C LEU A 202 4.81 -11.42 -0.10
N ASN A 203 4.33 -12.13 0.92
CA ASN A 203 4.93 -12.15 2.24
C ASN A 203 5.98 -13.25 2.45
N ASN A 204 6.22 -14.10 1.44
CA ASN A 204 7.12 -15.26 1.50
C ASN A 204 6.75 -16.26 2.62
N ILE A 205 5.45 -16.48 2.85
CA ILE A 205 4.93 -17.35 3.92
C ILE A 205 4.39 -18.63 3.31
N SER A 206 4.97 -19.78 3.70
CA SER A 206 4.58 -21.10 3.16
C SER A 206 3.45 -21.79 3.94
N ASP A 207 3.35 -21.57 5.26
CA ASP A 207 2.26 -22.09 6.08
C ASP A 207 1.30 -20.95 6.47
N PRO A 208 0.04 -20.95 6.00
CA PRO A 208 -0.95 -19.94 6.37
C PRO A 208 -1.21 -19.85 7.87
N LYS A 209 -0.93 -20.91 8.64
CA LYS A 209 -1.12 -20.95 10.10
C LYS A 209 0.00 -20.27 10.89
N SER A 210 1.09 -19.88 10.22
CA SER A 210 2.19 -19.13 10.84
C SER A 210 1.90 -17.63 11.04
N LEU A 211 0.76 -17.14 10.56
CA LEU A 211 0.33 -15.75 10.70
C LEU A 211 0.18 -15.35 12.18
N GLN A 212 0.92 -14.32 12.61
CA GLN A 212 0.91 -13.87 14.00
C GLN A 212 0.12 -12.58 14.19
N ALA A 213 -0.64 -12.49 15.30
CA ALA A 213 -1.27 -11.23 15.70
C ALA A 213 -0.22 -10.14 15.95
N GLY A 214 -0.43 -8.94 15.42
CA GLY A 214 0.51 -7.83 15.47
C GLY A 214 1.63 -7.86 14.41
N GLN A 215 1.68 -8.89 13.57
CA GLN A 215 2.58 -8.93 12.41
C GLN A 215 2.15 -7.87 11.38
N ILE A 216 3.11 -7.25 10.70
CA ILE A 216 2.85 -6.43 9.51
C ILE A 216 3.04 -7.28 8.27
N ILE A 217 2.01 -7.32 7.41
CA ILE A 217 2.04 -8.03 6.13
C ILE A 217 1.73 -7.08 4.96
N ASP A 218 2.29 -7.38 3.79
CA ASP A 218 1.99 -6.70 2.54
C ASP A 218 0.63 -7.18 2.01
N VAL A 219 -0.30 -6.24 1.86
CA VAL A 219 -1.61 -6.46 1.24
C VAL A 219 -1.70 -5.59 -0.02
N PRO A 220 -1.92 -6.19 -1.21
CA PRO A 220 -2.06 -5.44 -2.45
C PRO A 220 -3.47 -4.90 -2.57
N LEU A 221 -3.67 -3.61 -2.32
CA LEU A 221 -4.97 -2.97 -2.54
C LEU A 221 -5.14 -2.67 -4.03
N LYS A 222 -6.27 -3.11 -4.59
CA LYS A 222 -6.73 -2.66 -5.92
C LYS A 222 -6.76 -1.13 -5.93
N ALA A 223 -6.23 -0.53 -6.99
CA ALA A 223 -6.14 0.91 -7.12
C ALA A 223 -6.89 1.40 -8.36
N CYS A 224 -7.51 2.58 -8.23
CA CYS A 224 -8.07 3.30 -9.35
C CYS A 224 -7.02 4.28 -9.90
N SER A 225 -7.02 4.42 -11.22
CA SER A 225 -6.21 5.38 -11.98
C SER A 225 -7.07 6.01 -13.06
N SER A 226 -6.55 7.03 -13.74
CA SER A 226 -7.16 7.59 -14.95
C SER A 226 -6.16 7.55 -16.09
N SER A 227 -6.54 6.90 -17.20
CA SER A 227 -5.72 6.82 -18.43
C SER A 227 -5.49 8.18 -19.10
N ALA A 228 -6.26 9.20 -18.73
CA ALA A 228 -6.11 10.57 -19.20
C ALA A 228 -5.08 11.39 -18.39
N LEU A 229 -4.55 10.86 -17.28
CA LEU A 229 -3.54 11.55 -16.47
C LEU A 229 -2.27 11.84 -17.26
N ARG A 230 -1.83 13.09 -17.23
CA ARG A 230 -0.58 13.51 -17.89
C ARG A 230 0.63 12.98 -17.13
N ASN A 231 1.54 12.32 -17.85
CA ASN A 231 2.84 11.90 -17.31
C ASN A 231 3.74 13.07 -16.83
N THR A 232 3.47 14.29 -17.30
CA THR A 232 4.10 15.54 -16.83
C THR A 232 3.45 16.13 -15.57
N SER A 233 2.49 15.45 -14.95
CA SER A 233 1.81 15.94 -13.75
C SER A 233 2.65 15.76 -12.49
N LEU A 234 2.52 16.67 -11.53
CA LEU A 234 3.24 16.62 -10.26
C LEU A 234 2.74 15.52 -9.28
N ASP A 235 1.64 14.85 -9.62
CA ASP A 235 1.10 13.66 -8.94
C ASP A 235 1.12 12.40 -9.81
N TYR A 236 1.85 12.39 -10.93
CA TYR A 236 1.94 11.18 -11.76
C TYR A 236 2.91 10.14 -11.17
N PRO A 237 2.54 8.84 -11.12
CA PRO A 237 1.21 8.28 -11.40
C PRO A 237 0.26 8.42 -10.19
N LEU A 238 -0.96 8.92 -10.43
CA LEU A 238 -1.97 9.08 -9.38
C LEU A 238 -2.76 7.78 -9.23
N LEU A 239 -2.31 6.94 -8.30
CA LEU A 239 -3.00 5.71 -7.87
C LEU A 239 -3.71 5.95 -6.54
N VAL A 240 -4.99 5.59 -6.46
CA VAL A 240 -5.79 5.70 -5.23
C VAL A 240 -6.33 4.33 -4.85
N ALA A 241 -6.04 3.86 -3.64
CA ALA A 241 -6.47 2.55 -3.16
C ALA A 241 -7.99 2.46 -2.99
N ASN A 242 -8.57 1.28 -3.25
CA ASN A 242 -9.99 1.02 -3.07
C ASN A 242 -10.49 1.39 -1.66
N GLY A 243 -11.62 2.08 -1.58
CA GLY A 243 -12.19 2.55 -0.33
C GLY A 243 -11.43 3.72 0.31
N THR A 244 -10.55 4.39 -0.43
CA THR A 244 -9.80 5.57 0.03
C THR A 244 -9.97 6.77 -0.91
N ALA A 245 -9.51 7.93 -0.47
CA ALA A 245 -9.38 9.13 -1.26
C ALA A 245 -8.00 9.79 -1.06
N THR A 246 -7.64 10.69 -1.98
CA THR A 246 -6.47 11.56 -1.87
C THR A 246 -6.83 13.00 -2.22
N TYR A 247 -6.15 13.96 -1.61
CA TYR A 247 -6.31 15.39 -1.88
C TYR A 247 -5.10 15.89 -2.67
N THR A 248 -5.22 15.93 -3.99
CA THR A 248 -4.17 16.39 -4.91
C THR A 248 -4.34 17.86 -5.28
N ALA A 249 -3.47 18.37 -6.16
CA ALA A 249 -3.45 19.76 -6.64
C ALA A 249 -3.49 20.79 -5.50
N ASN A 250 -2.54 20.69 -4.57
CA ASN A 250 -2.46 21.52 -3.35
C ASN A 250 -3.75 21.52 -2.51
N GLY A 251 -4.49 20.41 -2.52
CA GLY A 251 -5.74 20.23 -1.79
C GLY A 251 -7.00 20.52 -2.60
N CYS A 252 -6.92 21.13 -3.79
CA CYS A 252 -8.08 21.58 -4.56
C CYS A 252 -8.94 20.46 -5.16
N VAL A 253 -8.34 19.32 -5.47
CA VAL A 253 -9.03 18.18 -6.09
C VAL A 253 -8.96 17.01 -5.13
N LYS A 254 -10.12 16.45 -4.81
CA LYS A 254 -10.25 15.17 -4.09
C LYS A 254 -10.51 14.09 -5.12
N CYS A 255 -9.72 13.01 -5.11
CA CYS A 255 -9.96 11.84 -5.95
C CYS A 255 -10.15 10.60 -5.07
N SER A 256 -11.24 9.86 -5.27
CA SER A 256 -11.56 8.62 -4.56
C SER A 256 -11.58 7.41 -5.49
N CYS A 257 -11.42 6.23 -4.89
CA CYS A 257 -11.51 4.95 -5.60
C CYS A 257 -12.58 4.06 -4.97
N ASP A 258 -13.51 3.60 -5.81
CA ASP A 258 -14.38 2.47 -5.53
C ASP A 258 -14.14 1.43 -6.66
N SER A 259 -13.38 0.38 -6.34
CA SER A 259 -13.07 -0.69 -7.29
C SER A 259 -14.18 -1.74 -7.40
N ALA A 260 -15.28 -1.62 -6.63
CA ALA A 260 -16.50 -2.41 -6.86
C ALA A 260 -17.36 -1.79 -7.98
N ALA A 261 -17.12 -0.53 -8.35
CA ALA A 261 -17.68 0.06 -9.55
C ALA A 261 -17.12 -0.63 -10.82
N ILE A 262 -17.97 -0.72 -11.85
CA ILE A 262 -17.86 -1.59 -13.03
C ILE A 262 -16.49 -1.58 -13.74
N ASN A 263 -15.74 -0.47 -13.67
CA ASN A 263 -14.43 -0.29 -14.33
C ASN A 263 -13.34 0.32 -13.42
N ALA A 264 -13.42 0.15 -12.10
CA ALA A 264 -12.41 0.61 -11.11
C ALA A 264 -11.88 2.05 -11.37
N THR A 265 -12.81 2.97 -11.55
CA THR A 265 -12.55 4.30 -12.12
C THR A 265 -12.17 5.32 -11.03
N LEU A 266 -11.14 6.14 -11.30
CA LEU A 266 -10.73 7.21 -10.41
C LEU A 266 -11.75 8.37 -10.46
N LEU A 267 -12.51 8.56 -9.39
CA LEU A 267 -13.54 9.60 -9.30
C LEU A 267 -12.96 10.86 -8.67
N CYS A 268 -12.80 11.94 -9.45
CA CYS A 268 -12.27 13.20 -8.95
C CYS A 268 -13.35 14.30 -8.90
N GLU A 269 -13.29 15.14 -7.87
CA GLU A 269 -14.20 16.27 -7.62
C GLU A 269 -13.44 17.47 -7.01
N PRO A 270 -13.93 18.72 -7.16
CA PRO A 270 -13.46 19.85 -6.39
C PRO A 270 -13.68 19.61 -4.89
N SER A 271 -12.61 19.68 -4.10
CA SER A 271 -12.61 19.30 -2.69
C SER A 271 -13.36 20.27 -1.76
N GLN A 272 -13.62 21.50 -2.23
CA GLN A 272 -14.11 22.64 -1.46
C GLN A 272 -13.22 23.07 -0.28
N VAL A 273 -11.99 22.54 -0.16
CA VAL A 273 -11.04 22.97 0.88
C VAL A 273 -10.15 24.13 0.40
N LYS A 274 -9.71 24.97 1.34
CA LYS A 274 -8.77 26.04 1.02
C LYS A 274 -7.42 25.45 0.56
N PRO A 275 -6.86 25.86 -0.59
CA PRO A 275 -5.57 25.38 -1.06
C PRO A 275 -4.43 25.70 -0.10
N TYR A 276 -3.40 24.84 -0.10
CA TYR A 276 -2.24 24.99 0.78
C TYR A 276 -1.22 26.02 0.29
N LYS A 277 -1.02 26.13 -1.03
CA LYS A 277 0.00 26.99 -1.65
C LYS A 277 -0.55 28.14 -2.49
N TRP A 278 -1.69 27.92 -3.15
CA TRP A 278 -2.35 28.94 -3.95
C TRP A 278 -3.23 29.83 -3.06
N HIS A 279 -3.48 31.07 -3.50
CA HIS A 279 -4.45 31.94 -2.82
C HIS A 279 -5.89 31.42 -2.99
N THR A 280 -6.20 30.87 -4.16
CA THR A 280 -7.48 30.28 -4.53
C THR A 280 -7.20 29.13 -5.51
N CYS A 281 -8.09 28.14 -5.57
CA CYS A 281 -7.91 27.03 -6.50
C CYS A 281 -7.97 27.51 -7.96
N PRO A 282 -7.05 27.06 -8.84
CA PRO A 282 -7.16 27.27 -10.28
C PRO A 282 -8.46 26.70 -10.85
N SER A 283 -8.77 27.06 -12.11
CA SER A 283 -9.94 26.53 -12.81
C SER A 283 -9.94 25.00 -12.84
N MET A 284 -11.09 24.42 -12.51
CA MET A 284 -11.38 22.98 -12.55
C MET A 284 -12.47 22.70 -13.59
N LEU A 285 -12.40 23.38 -14.74
CA LEU A 285 -13.43 23.36 -15.78
C LEU A 285 -12.95 22.72 -17.08
N CYS A 286 -13.83 21.94 -17.69
CA CYS A 286 -13.76 21.45 -19.06
C CYS A 286 -14.78 22.24 -19.89
N GLY A 287 -14.36 23.40 -20.40
CA GLY A 287 -15.29 24.39 -20.96
C GLY A 287 -16.21 24.92 -19.87
N ASN A 288 -17.50 24.55 -19.92
CA ASN A 288 -18.53 24.99 -18.96
C ASN A 288 -18.85 23.96 -17.87
N SER A 289 -18.22 22.77 -17.90
CA SER A 289 -18.49 21.69 -16.93
C SER A 289 -17.35 21.57 -15.91
N THR A 290 -17.65 21.31 -14.64
CA THR A 290 -16.66 21.16 -13.56
C THR A 290 -16.17 19.71 -13.44
N ILE A 291 -14.92 19.50 -13.00
CA ILE A 291 -14.36 18.18 -12.69
C ILE A 291 -15.38 17.32 -11.91
N GLY A 292 -15.59 16.08 -12.36
CA GLY A 292 -16.53 15.12 -11.80
C GLY A 292 -17.92 15.13 -12.46
N ASN A 293 -18.34 16.22 -13.11
CA ASN A 293 -19.63 16.29 -13.78
C ASN A 293 -19.64 15.44 -15.07
N ILE A 294 -20.71 14.65 -15.23
CA ILE A 294 -21.03 13.94 -16.48
C ILE A 294 -21.62 14.95 -17.48
N THR A 295 -21.04 15.06 -18.67
CA THR A 295 -21.50 15.98 -19.74
C THR A 295 -22.37 15.30 -20.78
N SER A 296 -22.21 13.99 -20.97
CA SER A 296 -23.06 13.19 -21.86
C SER A 296 -23.02 11.71 -21.50
N THR A 297 -24.11 11.01 -21.77
CA THR A 297 -24.21 9.54 -21.64
C THR A 297 -24.66 8.93 -22.96
N ALA A 298 -24.01 7.82 -23.31
CA ALA A 298 -24.35 6.92 -24.41
C ALA A 298 -24.36 5.49 -23.86
N SER A 299 -24.86 4.52 -24.65
CA SER A 299 -25.24 3.18 -24.18
C SER A 299 -24.19 2.43 -23.35
N CYS A 300 -22.90 2.57 -23.68
CA CYS A 300 -21.77 1.98 -22.95
C CYS A 300 -20.66 3.00 -22.60
N THR A 301 -20.92 4.30 -22.75
CA THR A 301 -19.89 5.34 -22.59
C THR A 301 -20.47 6.57 -21.93
N ARG A 302 -19.80 7.09 -20.90
CA ARG A 302 -20.07 8.44 -20.37
C ARG A 302 -18.90 9.37 -20.69
N THR A 303 -19.21 10.62 -20.98
CA THR A 303 -18.19 11.68 -21.03
C THR A 303 -18.27 12.44 -19.72
N ILE A 304 -17.15 12.55 -19.01
CA ILE A 304 -17.01 13.35 -17.80
C ILE A 304 -16.06 14.52 -18.04
N CYS A 305 -16.18 15.59 -17.25
CA CYS A 305 -15.04 16.47 -17.04
C CYS A 305 -14.06 15.77 -16.10
N GLY A 306 -12.98 15.22 -16.66
CA GLY A 306 -11.97 14.47 -15.94
C GLY A 306 -10.83 15.36 -15.43
N TYR A 307 -10.34 15.05 -14.23
CA TYR A 307 -9.04 15.54 -13.77
C TYR A 307 -7.93 14.82 -14.54
N ILE A 308 -6.97 15.57 -15.09
CA ILE A 308 -5.85 15.02 -15.88
C ILE A 308 -4.48 15.44 -15.34
N GLY A 309 -4.42 15.96 -14.12
CA GLY A 309 -3.19 16.33 -13.41
C GLY A 309 -3.11 17.82 -13.01
N TYR A 310 -1.96 18.23 -12.47
CA TYR A 310 -1.67 19.62 -12.14
C TYR A 310 -0.17 19.96 -12.29
N SER A 311 0.10 21.26 -12.30
CA SER A 311 1.43 21.87 -12.24
C SER A 311 1.50 22.87 -11.08
N ASN A 312 2.64 23.49 -10.83
CA ASN A 312 2.75 24.56 -9.81
C ASN A 312 1.85 25.78 -10.10
N GLN A 313 1.34 25.94 -11.33
CA GLN A 313 0.59 27.13 -11.77
C GLN A 313 -0.90 26.87 -11.97
N THR A 314 -1.29 25.68 -12.44
CA THR A 314 -2.70 25.36 -12.76
C THR A 314 -3.03 23.89 -12.56
N ILE A 315 -4.32 23.62 -12.40
CA ILE A 315 -4.96 22.32 -12.57
C ILE A 315 -5.20 22.09 -14.07
N PHE A 316 -5.15 20.83 -14.50
CA PHE A 316 -5.52 20.41 -15.85
C PHE A 316 -6.79 19.56 -15.78
N ALA A 317 -7.79 19.96 -16.58
CA ALA A 317 -9.06 19.26 -16.73
C ALA A 317 -9.38 19.12 -18.23
N ASN A 318 -10.00 18.02 -18.64
CA ASN A 318 -10.50 17.86 -20.02
C ASN A 318 -11.71 16.90 -20.05
N LEU A 319 -12.47 16.90 -21.13
CA LEU A 319 -13.49 15.88 -21.35
C LEU A 319 -12.82 14.51 -21.57
N VAL A 320 -13.22 13.53 -20.76
CA VAL A 320 -12.71 12.15 -20.79
C VAL A 320 -13.88 11.21 -21.03
N ASN A 321 -13.71 10.30 -21.99
CA ASN A 321 -14.68 9.24 -22.27
C ASN A 321 -14.33 8.00 -21.45
N GLU A 322 -15.29 7.52 -20.67
CA GLU A 322 -15.16 6.34 -19.82
C GLU A 322 -16.16 5.26 -20.27
N SER A 323 -15.69 4.02 -20.39
CA SER A 323 -16.60 2.88 -20.53
C SER A 323 -17.44 2.74 -19.27
N THR A 324 -18.75 2.55 -19.44
CA THR A 324 -19.68 2.20 -18.35
C THR A 324 -20.12 0.74 -18.41
N CYS A 325 -19.78 0.02 -19.48
CA CYS A 325 -20.10 -1.40 -19.62
C CYS A 325 -19.02 -2.27 -18.97
N PRO A 326 -19.38 -3.42 -18.37
CA PRO A 326 -18.43 -4.32 -17.73
C PRO A 326 -17.36 -4.79 -18.70
N ALA A 327 -16.11 -4.79 -18.24
CA ALA A 327 -15.08 -5.62 -18.87
C ALA A 327 -15.59 -7.08 -18.90
N PRO A 328 -15.43 -7.81 -20.04
CA PRO A 328 -15.88 -9.19 -20.12
C PRO A 328 -15.18 -10.01 -19.04
N THR A 329 -15.99 -10.64 -18.17
CA THR A 329 -15.50 -11.39 -17.01
C THR A 329 -14.75 -12.64 -17.45
N GLY A 330 -13.42 -12.53 -17.54
CA GLY A 330 -12.53 -13.66 -17.78
C GLY A 330 -12.49 -14.57 -16.56
N SER A 331 -13.28 -15.64 -16.59
CA SER A 331 -13.18 -16.74 -15.63
C SER A 331 -11.81 -17.41 -15.74
N SER A 332 -11.13 -17.59 -14.60
CA SER A 332 -9.90 -18.39 -14.42
C SER A 332 -8.64 -17.98 -15.20
N ALA A 333 -7.48 -18.14 -14.56
CA ALA A 333 -6.19 -17.90 -15.19
C ALA A 333 -5.98 -18.85 -16.39
N GLY A 334 -5.73 -18.28 -17.56
CA GLY A 334 -5.52 -19.02 -18.81
C GLY A 334 -4.78 -18.19 -19.84
N SER A 335 -3.45 -18.33 -19.86
CA SER A 335 -2.54 -18.00 -20.97
C SER A 335 -2.83 -16.71 -21.77
N GLY A 336 -2.22 -15.60 -21.33
CA GLY A 336 -2.25 -14.35 -22.09
C GLY A 336 -1.54 -14.45 -23.44
N ALA A 337 -2.31 -14.57 -24.52
CA ALA A 337 -1.83 -14.39 -25.89
C ALA A 337 -2.16 -12.97 -26.37
N SER A 338 -1.18 -12.07 -26.28
CA SER A 338 -1.29 -10.69 -26.77
C SER A 338 -1.43 -10.67 -28.30
N ARG A 339 -2.56 -10.12 -28.80
CA ARG A 339 -2.76 -9.90 -30.23
C ARG A 339 -1.92 -8.73 -30.72
N ILE A 340 -0.71 -9.00 -31.20
CA ILE A 340 0.04 -8.08 -32.04
C ILE A 340 -0.47 -8.22 -33.48
N ASN A 341 -1.04 -7.15 -34.02
CA ASN A 341 -1.28 -7.05 -35.46
C ASN A 341 0.04 -6.70 -36.16
N SER A 342 0.78 -7.70 -36.62
CA SER A 342 1.81 -7.54 -37.65
C SER A 342 1.50 -8.47 -38.82
N LEU A 343 1.45 -7.90 -40.01
CA LEU A 343 1.35 -8.64 -41.27
C LEU A 343 2.60 -9.53 -41.47
N GLN A 344 2.43 -10.56 -42.33
CA GLN A 344 3.49 -11.32 -42.99
C GLN A 344 4.13 -12.47 -42.17
N GLY A 345 3.77 -13.71 -42.54
CA GLY A 345 4.31 -14.96 -41.97
C GLY A 345 3.68 -16.21 -42.60
N TRP A 346 4.28 -16.71 -43.68
CA TRP A 346 3.76 -17.85 -44.46
C TRP A 346 3.87 -19.19 -43.69
N GLY A 347 3.03 -20.16 -44.06
CA GLY A 347 2.76 -21.33 -43.22
C GLY A 347 3.88 -22.37 -43.09
N TRP A 348 4.13 -22.80 -41.85
CA TRP A 348 5.01 -23.94 -41.51
C TRP A 348 4.26 -25.16 -40.92
N ASN A 349 3.00 -25.00 -40.48
CA ASN A 349 2.22 -26.09 -39.86
C ASN A 349 1.63 -27.12 -40.85
N LYS A 350 1.92 -27.00 -42.15
CA LYS A 350 1.56 -28.02 -43.17
C LYS A 350 2.72 -28.97 -43.49
N LEU A 351 3.96 -28.69 -43.06
CA LEU A 351 5.13 -29.51 -43.36
C LEU A 351 5.29 -30.71 -42.40
N PHE A 352 4.99 -30.51 -41.11
CA PHE A 352 5.22 -31.55 -40.08
C PHE A 352 4.23 -32.73 -40.14
N MET A 353 3.00 -32.55 -40.64
CA MET A 353 2.06 -33.66 -40.81
C MET A 353 2.32 -34.52 -42.06
N ALA A 354 3.09 -34.02 -43.03
CA ALA A 354 3.47 -34.79 -44.22
C ALA A 354 4.62 -35.77 -43.96
N LEU A 355 5.51 -35.45 -43.01
CA LEU A 355 6.71 -36.25 -42.72
C LEU A 355 6.44 -37.52 -41.88
N HIS A 356 5.41 -37.54 -41.04
CA HIS A 356 5.05 -38.76 -40.29
C HIS A 356 4.28 -39.80 -41.13
N PHE A 357 3.53 -39.40 -42.15
CA PHE A 357 2.82 -40.35 -43.01
C PHE A 357 3.76 -41.11 -43.97
N ILE A 358 4.84 -40.48 -44.42
CA ILE A 358 5.82 -41.12 -45.32
C ILE A 358 6.64 -42.19 -44.57
N PHE A 359 7.01 -41.97 -43.30
CA PHE A 359 7.75 -42.97 -42.52
C PHE A 359 6.91 -44.20 -42.12
N PHE A 360 5.58 -44.06 -42.00
CA PHE A 360 4.72 -45.21 -41.67
C PHE A 360 4.49 -46.14 -42.87
N CYS A 361 4.49 -45.61 -44.10
CA CYS A 361 4.31 -46.42 -45.32
C CYS A 361 5.57 -47.16 -45.80
N VAL A 362 6.75 -46.86 -45.27
CA VAL A 362 8.02 -47.57 -45.60
C VAL A 362 8.28 -48.76 -44.65
N TYR A 363 7.54 -48.88 -43.55
CA TYR A 363 7.71 -49.96 -42.56
C TYR A 363 6.75 -51.17 -42.76
N LEU A 364 6.01 -51.20 -43.87
CA LEU A 364 4.98 -52.21 -44.20
C LEU A 364 5.13 -52.79 -45.62
N LEU A 365 6.34 -52.75 -46.19
CA LEU A 365 6.77 -53.44 -47.42
C LEU A 365 8.09 -54.18 -47.17
#